data_AF-A0A367S141-F1
#
_entry.id   AF-A0A367S141-F1
#
_cell.length_a   1.000
_cell.length_b   1.000
_cell.length_c   1.000
_cell.angle_alpha   90.00
_cell.angle_beta   90.00
_cell.angle_gamma   90.00
#
_symmetry.space_group_name_H-M   'P 1'
#
loop_
_entity.id
_entity.type
_entity.pdbx_description
1 polymer ?
#
loop_
_entity_poly.entity_id
_entity_poly.type
_entity_poly.pdbx_seq_one_letter_code
_entity_poly.pdbx_strand_id
1 'polypeptide(L)'
;MSQWDELGKQLAIQLKDVSTEEQIKELCENAVNQIRKTYSEINSRKTPLSTLKKAILSAYPSTETQQHSLQYFTNKGKGNIERYEHLALKYLTLSSEEWDKVGDNNRKDWKKEKLQKTVNQSETLSQSETVKQSETTTNDLETMTISQLNLDTKTEKLVSDAIAYSGISLADFIRKACKDQATTLLQKQKHNDKDLTNVSTEELLKDKKYKTHPSRADELVRRAIYALKNHNDNCTEKSQKWHINQTAIQVLTGSKVEKIKKILENYQTQIDYHNNTKHQLKPIDNRKEIKIDDDIDLKILAPIGVDLI
;
A
#
# COMPACT_ATOMS: atom_id res chain seq x y z
N MET A 1 19.20 -17.56 -24.97
CA MET A 1 19.37 -16.88 -23.67
C MET A 1 19.22 -15.40 -23.90
N SER A 2 18.43 -14.68 -23.10
CA SER A 2 18.27 -13.23 -23.28
C SER A 2 19.59 -12.52 -22.94
N GLN A 3 19.92 -11.41 -23.61
CA GLN A 3 21.10 -10.60 -23.26
C GLN A 3 21.11 -10.17 -21.79
N TRP A 4 19.92 -10.02 -21.19
CA TRP A 4 19.75 -9.67 -19.78
C TRP A 4 19.98 -10.85 -18.83
N ASP A 5 19.76 -12.09 -19.29
CA ASP A 5 20.11 -13.28 -18.52
C ASP A 5 21.64 -13.37 -18.36
N GLU A 6 22.36 -13.10 -19.46
CA GLU A 6 23.82 -13.11 -19.48
C GLU A 6 24.39 -11.97 -18.61
N LEU A 7 23.89 -10.75 -18.77
CA LEU A 7 24.28 -9.62 -17.93
C LEU A 7 24.01 -9.89 -16.44
N GLY A 8 22.88 -10.51 -16.11
CA GLY A 8 22.53 -10.88 -14.73
C GLY A 8 23.49 -11.91 -14.13
N LYS A 9 23.91 -12.92 -14.91
CA LYS A 9 24.89 -13.92 -14.49
C LYS A 9 26.27 -13.31 -14.29
N GLN A 10 26.72 -12.46 -15.21
CA GLN A 10 28.00 -11.77 -15.10
C GLN A 10 28.05 -10.87 -13.86
N LEU A 11 26.97 -10.11 -13.61
CA LEU A 11 26.84 -9.30 -12.41
C LEU A 11 26.91 -10.18 -11.14
N ALA A 12 26.22 -11.32 -11.11
CA ALA A 12 26.27 -12.24 -9.98
C ALA A 12 27.69 -12.77 -9.70
N ILE A 13 28.45 -13.08 -10.76
CA ILE A 13 29.84 -13.53 -10.64
C ILE A 13 30.71 -12.40 -10.09
N GLN A 14 30.60 -11.19 -10.63
CA GLN A 14 31.38 -10.03 -10.20
C GLN A 14 31.12 -9.65 -8.74
N LEU A 15 29.90 -9.83 -8.25
CA LEU A 15 29.55 -9.53 -6.86
C LEU A 15 30.23 -10.48 -5.84
N LYS A 16 30.76 -11.63 -6.28
CA LYS A 16 31.42 -12.59 -5.38
C LYS A 16 32.73 -12.05 -4.81
N ASP A 17 33.43 -11.24 -5.59
CA ASP A 17 34.76 -10.72 -5.23
C ASP A 17 34.70 -9.31 -4.62
N VAL A 18 33.48 -8.82 -4.36
CA VAL A 18 33.25 -7.47 -3.83
C VAL A 18 33.07 -7.51 -2.32
N SER A 19 33.76 -6.61 -1.62
CA SER A 19 33.71 -6.49 -0.16
C SER A 19 33.11 -5.18 0.35
N THR A 20 32.83 -4.23 -0.54
CA THR A 20 32.36 -2.88 -0.18
C THR A 20 31.02 -2.54 -0.83
N GLU A 21 30.22 -1.71 -0.16
CA GLU A 21 28.90 -1.27 -0.63
C GLU A 21 29.02 -0.38 -1.88
N GLU A 22 30.08 0.43 -1.95
CA GLU A 22 30.39 1.32 -3.07
C GLU A 22 30.62 0.54 -4.36
N GLN A 23 31.39 -0.54 -4.32
CA GLN A 23 31.64 -1.41 -5.47
C GLN A 23 30.36 -2.12 -5.93
N ILE A 24 29.50 -2.57 -5.00
CA ILE A 24 28.20 -3.16 -5.34
C ILE A 24 27.32 -2.13 -6.06
N LYS A 25 27.29 -0.90 -5.55
CA LYS A 25 26.53 0.21 -6.15
C LYS A 25 27.01 0.49 -7.56
N GLU A 26 28.32 0.64 -7.77
CA GLU A 26 28.92 0.91 -9.08
C GLU A 26 28.58 -0.20 -10.11
N LEU A 27 28.74 -1.47 -9.73
CA LEU A 27 28.38 -2.60 -10.59
C LEU A 27 26.89 -2.60 -10.96
N CYS A 28 26.01 -2.32 -9.99
CA CYS A 28 24.58 -2.24 -10.23
C CYS A 28 24.19 -1.04 -11.10
N GLU A 29 24.80 0.13 -10.89
CA GLU A 29 24.62 1.32 -11.74
C GLU A 29 24.99 1.02 -13.18
N ASN A 30 26.14 0.39 -13.40
CA ASN A 30 26.60 0.01 -14.72
C ASN A 30 25.60 -0.90 -15.44
N ALA A 31 25.07 -1.92 -14.76
CA ALA A 31 24.07 -2.81 -15.31
C ALA A 31 22.73 -2.09 -15.61
N VAL A 32 22.26 -1.23 -14.70
CA VAL A 32 21.04 -0.41 -14.89
C VAL A 32 21.21 0.57 -16.05
N ASN A 33 22.38 1.18 -16.19
CA ASN A 33 22.68 2.13 -17.26
C ASN A 33 22.71 1.45 -18.65
N GLN A 34 23.16 0.19 -18.75
CA GLN A 34 23.03 -0.58 -20.00
C GLN A 34 21.56 -0.79 -20.40
N ILE A 35 20.69 -1.08 -19.43
CA ILE A 35 19.24 -1.20 -19.67
C ILE A 35 18.65 0.16 -20.09
N ARG A 36 19.04 1.26 -19.45
CA ARG A 36 18.57 2.61 -19.78
C ARG A 36 19.01 3.07 -21.17
N LYS A 37 20.21 2.68 -21.62
CA LYS A 37 20.70 2.93 -22.98
C LYS A 37 19.87 2.18 -24.04
N THR A 38 19.38 0.99 -23.69
CA THR A 38 18.60 0.14 -24.62
C THR A 38 17.13 0.52 -24.67
N TYR A 39 16.54 0.94 -23.54
CA TYR A 39 15.13 1.30 -23.44
C TYR A 39 14.94 2.72 -22.93
N SER A 40 14.36 3.60 -23.74
CA SER A 40 13.97 4.97 -23.38
C SER A 40 12.80 4.98 -22.38
N GLU A 41 11.81 4.10 -22.57
CA GLU A 41 10.60 4.03 -21.76
C GLU A 41 10.79 3.30 -20.41
N ILE A 42 10.28 3.89 -19.33
CA ILE A 42 10.41 3.34 -17.96
C ILE A 42 9.77 1.96 -17.84
N ASN A 43 8.59 1.75 -18.44
CA ASN A 43 7.89 0.49 -18.34
C ASN A 43 8.63 -0.66 -19.03
N SER A 44 9.30 -0.38 -20.15
CA SER A 44 10.08 -1.35 -20.93
C SER A 44 11.33 -1.85 -20.18
N ARG A 45 11.82 -1.08 -19.19
CA ARG A 45 12.97 -1.44 -18.35
C ARG A 45 12.63 -2.46 -17.26
N LYS A 46 11.34 -2.66 -16.93
CA LYS A 46 10.91 -3.53 -15.82
C LYS A 46 11.28 -4.99 -16.04
N THR A 47 11.07 -5.50 -17.26
CA THR A 47 11.36 -6.90 -17.59
C THR A 47 12.86 -7.20 -17.51
N PRO A 48 13.75 -6.43 -18.17
CA PRO A 48 15.20 -6.57 -18.00
C PRO A 48 15.66 -6.53 -16.53
N LEU A 49 15.19 -5.56 -15.76
CA LEU A 49 15.55 -5.45 -14.34
C LEU A 49 15.06 -6.64 -13.52
N SER A 50 13.86 -7.15 -13.81
CA SER A 50 13.36 -8.36 -13.16
C SER A 50 14.23 -9.58 -13.48
N THR A 51 14.75 -9.67 -14.70
CA THR A 51 15.69 -10.73 -15.10
C THR A 51 16.99 -10.64 -14.31
N LEU A 52 17.61 -9.46 -14.21
CA LEU A 52 18.82 -9.26 -13.41
C LEU A 52 18.59 -9.64 -11.95
N LYS A 53 17.50 -9.19 -11.35
CA LYS A 53 17.15 -9.53 -9.95
C LYS A 53 17.00 -11.03 -9.73
N LYS A 54 16.39 -11.76 -10.67
CA LYS A 54 16.26 -13.22 -10.59
C LYS A 54 17.62 -13.91 -10.62
N ALA A 55 18.55 -13.44 -11.46
CA ALA A 55 19.91 -13.99 -11.51
C ALA A 55 20.65 -13.76 -10.18
N ILE A 56 20.55 -12.56 -9.59
CA ILE A 56 21.14 -12.26 -8.28
C ILE A 56 20.50 -13.11 -7.18
N LEU A 57 19.17 -13.22 -7.13
CA LEU A 57 18.48 -14.07 -6.14
C LEU A 57 18.85 -15.55 -6.26
N SER A 58 19.12 -16.03 -7.47
CA SER A 58 19.57 -17.40 -7.70
C SER A 58 20.99 -17.65 -7.17
N ALA A 59 21.87 -16.65 -7.23
CA ALA A 59 23.24 -16.75 -6.73
C ALA A 59 23.36 -16.43 -5.23
N TYR A 60 22.51 -15.52 -4.74
CA TYR A 60 22.46 -15.04 -3.36
C TYR A 60 21.02 -15.12 -2.83
N PRO A 61 20.58 -16.32 -2.40
CA PRO A 61 19.24 -16.51 -1.85
C PRO A 61 18.99 -15.64 -0.62
N SER A 62 17.72 -15.30 -0.39
CA SER A 62 17.33 -14.60 0.83
C SER A 62 17.47 -15.51 2.04
N THR A 63 17.80 -14.93 3.19
CA THR A 63 18.01 -15.65 4.45
C THR A 63 17.18 -15.05 5.58
N GLU A 64 16.80 -15.84 6.57
CA GLU A 64 16.02 -15.35 7.72
C GLU A 64 16.87 -14.50 8.67
N THR A 65 18.16 -14.84 8.78
CA THR A 65 19.15 -14.13 9.59
C THR A 65 20.21 -13.49 8.70
N GLN A 66 20.85 -12.44 9.21
CA GLN A 66 21.96 -11.79 8.52
C GLN A 66 23.19 -12.70 8.56
N GLN A 67 23.59 -13.23 7.42
CA GLN A 67 24.77 -14.09 7.28
C GLN A 67 26.03 -13.28 6.93
N HIS A 68 25.88 -12.12 6.30
CA HIS A 68 27.02 -11.27 5.93
C HIS A 68 26.69 -9.77 5.97
N SER A 69 27.74 -8.93 6.04
CA SER A 69 27.62 -7.47 6.14
C SER A 69 26.97 -6.81 4.92
N LEU A 70 27.08 -7.46 3.76
CA LEU A 70 26.51 -7.02 2.46
C LEU A 70 25.05 -7.45 2.25
N GLN A 71 24.35 -7.83 3.32
CA GLN A 71 22.92 -8.08 3.34
C GLN A 71 22.18 -6.90 3.95
N TYR A 72 20.97 -6.63 3.46
CA TYR A 72 20.05 -5.67 4.05
C TYR A 72 18.73 -6.35 4.41
N PHE A 73 18.14 -5.90 5.52
CA PHE A 73 16.83 -6.37 5.95
C PHE A 73 15.74 -5.76 5.06
N THR A 74 14.79 -6.58 4.64
CA THR A 74 13.60 -6.15 3.91
C THR A 74 12.38 -6.98 4.32
N ASN A 75 11.26 -6.30 4.45
CA ASN A 75 9.92 -6.90 4.59
C ASN A 75 9.05 -6.57 3.37
N LYS A 76 9.63 -6.01 2.30
CA LYS A 76 8.90 -5.61 1.09
C LYS A 76 8.90 -6.74 0.08
N GLY A 77 7.76 -6.95 -0.60
CA GLY A 77 7.62 -7.96 -1.65
C GLY A 77 6.39 -8.84 -1.47
N LYS A 78 6.30 -9.91 -2.26
CA LYS A 78 5.16 -10.84 -2.20
C LYS A 78 5.13 -11.52 -0.83
N GLY A 79 4.03 -11.31 -0.09
CA GLY A 79 3.80 -11.93 1.22
C GLY A 79 4.40 -11.17 2.42
N ASN A 80 5.02 -10.01 2.23
CA ASN A 80 5.62 -9.19 3.30
C ASN A 80 6.51 -9.96 4.28
N ILE A 81 7.23 -10.97 3.77
CA ILE A 81 8.07 -11.86 4.58
C ILE A 81 9.35 -11.11 4.94
N GLU A 82 9.64 -11.03 6.24
CA GLU A 82 10.89 -10.51 6.77
C GLU A 82 12.05 -11.41 6.36
N ARG A 83 13.05 -10.83 5.70
CA ARG A 83 14.23 -11.55 5.21
C ARG A 83 15.41 -10.62 4.99
N TYR A 84 16.59 -11.20 4.93
CA TYR A 84 17.81 -10.54 4.51
C TYR A 84 18.08 -10.85 3.04
N GLU A 85 18.34 -9.81 2.27
CA GLU A 85 18.62 -9.87 0.83
C GLU A 85 19.99 -9.28 0.54
N HIS A 86 20.66 -9.76 -0.51
CA HIS A 86 21.93 -9.18 -0.95
C HIS A 86 21.74 -7.71 -1.38
N LEU A 87 22.67 -6.84 -0.98
CA LEU A 87 22.55 -5.39 -1.18
C LEU A 87 22.41 -4.97 -2.65
N ALA A 88 22.94 -5.75 -3.58
CA ALA A 88 22.74 -5.54 -5.02
C ALA A 88 21.27 -5.43 -5.43
N LEU A 89 20.36 -6.17 -4.78
CA LEU A 89 18.92 -6.15 -5.09
C LEU A 89 18.27 -4.79 -4.79
N LYS A 90 18.82 -4.05 -3.82
CA LYS A 90 18.43 -2.68 -3.49
C LYS A 90 18.82 -1.71 -4.59
N TYR A 91 20.02 -1.85 -5.16
CA TYR A 91 20.54 -0.99 -6.23
C TYR A 91 20.02 -1.34 -7.62
N LEU A 92 19.45 -2.53 -7.82
CA LEU A 92 18.78 -2.87 -9.09
C LEU A 92 17.35 -2.28 -9.17
N THR A 93 17.13 -1.04 -8.74
CA THR A 93 15.85 -0.32 -8.84
C THR A 93 15.89 0.81 -9.86
N LEU A 94 14.72 1.31 -10.26
CA LEU A 94 14.58 2.20 -11.43
C LEU A 94 15.10 3.63 -11.19
N SER A 95 15.23 4.09 -9.94
CA SER A 95 15.66 5.45 -9.63
C SER A 95 16.85 5.47 -8.65
N SER A 96 17.86 6.29 -8.98
CA SER A 96 18.99 6.60 -8.10
C SER A 96 18.55 7.40 -6.88
N GLU A 97 17.49 8.22 -7.01
CA GLU A 97 16.88 8.99 -5.91
C GLU A 97 16.27 8.11 -4.79
N GLU A 98 15.90 6.86 -5.09
CA GLU A 98 15.42 5.91 -4.07
C GLU A 98 16.55 5.27 -3.25
N TRP A 99 17.80 5.35 -3.71
CA TRP A 99 18.92 4.69 -3.04
C TRP A 99 19.33 5.41 -1.75
N ASP A 100 19.32 6.74 -1.78
CA ASP A 100 19.72 7.60 -0.66
C ASP A 100 18.62 7.69 0.41
N LYS A 101 17.34 7.55 0.03
CA LYS A 101 16.21 7.61 0.98
C LYS A 101 16.01 6.33 1.79
N VAL A 102 16.41 5.18 1.27
CA VAL A 102 16.10 3.85 1.86
C VAL A 102 17.29 3.25 2.64
N GLY A 103 18.51 3.76 2.43
CA GLY A 103 19.73 3.21 3.04
C GLY A 103 20.03 3.69 4.45
N ASP A 104 20.07 5.00 4.67
CA ASP A 104 20.65 5.55 5.90
C ASP A 104 19.69 5.59 7.07
N ASN A 105 18.42 5.91 6.84
CA ASN A 105 17.44 6.04 7.91
C ASN A 105 17.11 4.66 8.51
N ASN A 106 16.85 3.65 7.69
CA ASN A 106 16.60 2.28 8.17
C ASN A 106 17.82 1.66 8.90
N ARG A 107 19.05 2.06 8.55
CA ARG A 107 20.29 1.60 9.19
C ARG A 107 20.56 2.32 10.52
N LYS A 108 20.29 3.62 10.59
CA LYS A 108 20.42 4.43 11.81
C LYS A 108 19.35 4.06 12.86
N ASP A 109 18.13 3.80 12.41
CA ASP A 109 17.01 3.43 13.30
C ASP A 109 17.23 2.05 13.91
N TRP A 110 17.74 1.08 13.14
CA TRP A 110 18.10 -0.25 13.66
C TRP A 110 19.30 -0.24 14.61
N LYS A 111 20.36 0.54 14.32
CA LYS A 111 21.50 0.72 15.27
C LYS A 111 21.03 1.34 16.60
N LYS A 112 20.08 2.29 16.55
CA LYS A 112 19.48 2.90 17.75
C LYS A 112 18.62 1.91 18.55
N GLU A 113 17.81 1.08 17.89
CA GLU A 113 17.01 0.05 18.56
C GLU A 113 17.89 -1.01 19.26
N LYS A 114 19.06 -1.34 18.72
CA LYS A 114 19.98 -2.29 19.36
C LYS A 114 20.66 -1.71 20.61
N LEU A 115 21.03 -0.42 20.59
CA LEU A 115 21.62 0.27 21.75
C LEU A 115 20.61 0.46 22.89
N GLN A 116 19.32 0.68 22.59
CA GLN A 116 18.27 0.81 23.61
C GLN A 116 17.87 -0.53 24.24
N LYS A 117 17.89 -1.64 23.48
CA LYS A 117 17.58 -2.98 24.03
C LYS A 117 18.67 -3.54 24.95
N THR A 118 19.92 -3.09 24.82
CA THR A 118 21.03 -3.55 25.70
C THR A 118 21.12 -2.77 27.02
N VAL A 119 20.56 -1.55 27.11
CA VAL A 119 20.58 -0.73 28.35
C VAL A 119 19.38 -1.02 29.26
N ASN A 120 18.21 -1.36 28.70
CA ASN A 120 16.99 -1.56 29.49
C ASN A 120 16.83 -2.97 30.12
N GLN A 121 17.84 -3.84 30.05
CA GLN A 121 17.80 -5.19 30.64
C GLN A 121 18.49 -5.31 32.01
N SER A 122 19.02 -4.22 32.59
CA SER A 122 19.74 -4.29 33.88
C SER A 122 19.20 -3.40 35.01
N GLU A 123 18.17 -2.59 34.78
CA GLU A 123 17.64 -1.70 35.84
C GLU A 123 16.10 -1.62 35.83
N THR A 124 15.40 -2.69 36.24
CA THR A 124 14.12 -2.52 36.94
C THR A 124 13.76 -3.78 37.74
N LEU A 125 14.44 -3.95 38.88
CA LEU A 125 14.03 -4.81 39.99
C LEU A 125 13.90 -3.91 41.21
N SER A 126 12.72 -3.33 41.45
CA SER A 126 12.24 -2.97 42.80
C SER A 126 10.84 -2.36 42.79
N GLN A 127 9.97 -3.02 43.57
CA GLN A 127 8.82 -2.49 44.33
C GLN A 127 7.55 -2.13 43.53
N SER A 128 6.56 -3.03 43.45
CA SER A 128 5.41 -3.22 44.38
C SER A 128 4.43 -2.05 44.34
N GLU A 129 3.12 -2.19 44.07
CA GLU A 129 2.17 -3.05 44.77
C GLU A 129 0.93 -3.44 43.92
N THR A 130 0.58 -4.73 44.01
CA THR A 130 -0.74 -5.32 44.31
C THR A 130 -1.98 -4.85 43.55
N VAL A 131 -2.31 -5.57 42.46
CA VAL A 131 -3.69 -5.94 42.13
C VAL A 131 -3.73 -7.45 41.86
N LYS A 132 -4.68 -8.11 42.54
CA LYS A 132 -4.95 -9.55 42.64
C LYS A 132 -4.53 -10.38 41.41
N GLN A 133 -3.64 -11.34 41.69
CA GLN A 133 -3.42 -12.55 40.89
C GLN A 133 -4.75 -13.27 40.61
N SER A 134 -5.13 -13.30 39.33
CA SER A 134 -5.69 -14.52 38.75
C SER A 134 -4.55 -15.19 37.99
N GLU A 135 -4.03 -16.29 38.52
CA GLU A 135 -3.11 -17.17 37.81
C GLU A 135 -3.77 -17.57 36.48
N THR A 136 -3.26 -17.04 35.37
CA THR A 136 -3.59 -17.56 34.04
C THR A 136 -2.31 -18.15 33.48
N THR A 137 -2.29 -19.47 33.52
CA THR A 137 -1.36 -20.41 32.91
C THR A 137 -0.79 -19.89 31.59
N THR A 138 0.53 -19.70 31.53
CA THR A 138 1.29 -19.36 30.31
C THR A 138 1.33 -20.49 29.27
N ASN A 139 0.52 -21.54 29.41
CA ASN A 139 0.53 -22.77 28.60
C ASN A 139 -0.69 -22.96 27.68
N ASP A 140 -1.63 -22.01 27.64
CA ASP A 140 -2.94 -22.25 27.02
C ASP A 140 -2.90 -22.23 25.48
N LEU A 141 -2.06 -21.40 24.85
CA LEU A 141 -1.98 -21.34 23.37
C LEU A 141 -1.09 -22.41 22.75
N GLU A 142 -0.05 -22.85 23.45
CA GLU A 142 0.91 -23.85 22.93
C GLU A 142 0.32 -25.26 22.91
N THR A 143 -0.74 -25.50 23.67
CA THR A 143 -1.45 -26.80 23.72
C THR A 143 -2.76 -26.81 22.91
N MET A 144 -3.11 -25.69 22.26
CA MET A 144 -4.36 -25.59 21.51
C MET A 144 -4.36 -26.43 20.25
N THR A 145 -5.51 -27.05 19.96
CA THR A 145 -5.80 -27.71 18.68
C THR A 145 -6.79 -26.89 17.87
N ILE A 146 -6.79 -27.07 16.54
CA ILE A 146 -7.66 -26.30 15.63
C ILE A 146 -9.14 -26.51 15.99
N SER A 147 -9.52 -27.72 16.40
CA SER A 147 -10.91 -28.05 16.76
C SER A 147 -11.41 -27.30 18.00
N GLN A 148 -10.53 -26.78 18.85
CA GLN A 148 -10.91 -25.92 20.00
C GLN A 148 -11.30 -24.50 19.58
N LEU A 149 -11.04 -24.11 18.33
CA LEU A 149 -11.40 -22.78 17.79
C LEU A 149 -12.86 -22.69 17.31
N ASN A 150 -13.63 -23.79 17.38
CA ASN A 150 -15.04 -23.84 16.95
C ASN A 150 -15.27 -23.24 15.54
N LEU A 151 -14.36 -23.52 14.62
CA LEU A 151 -14.43 -23.05 13.23
C LEU A 151 -15.40 -23.93 12.42
N ASP A 152 -15.99 -23.38 11.36
CA ASP A 152 -16.70 -24.20 10.39
C ASP A 152 -15.71 -25.11 9.62
N THR A 153 -16.19 -26.24 9.11
CA THR A 153 -15.36 -27.26 8.47
C THR A 153 -14.51 -26.72 7.31
N LYS A 154 -15.00 -25.71 6.58
CA LYS A 154 -14.26 -25.11 5.47
C LYS A 154 -13.11 -24.26 6.00
N THR A 155 -13.36 -23.46 7.03
CA THR A 155 -12.34 -22.61 7.66
C THR A 155 -11.29 -23.45 8.39
N GLU A 156 -11.70 -24.51 9.10
CA GLU A 156 -10.78 -25.45 9.75
C GLU A 156 -9.80 -26.07 8.74
N LYS A 157 -10.32 -26.54 7.60
CA LYS A 157 -9.47 -27.09 6.53
C LYS A 157 -8.50 -26.04 5.97
N LEU A 158 -8.98 -24.82 5.73
CA LEU A 158 -8.13 -23.73 5.23
C LEU A 158 -6.99 -23.38 6.20
N VAL A 159 -7.29 -23.33 7.50
CA VAL A 159 -6.28 -23.05 8.53
C VAL A 159 -5.28 -24.20 8.63
N SER A 160 -5.75 -25.45 8.60
CA SER A 160 -4.89 -26.63 8.59
C SER A 160 -3.94 -26.67 7.39
N ASP A 161 -4.47 -26.46 6.18
CA ASP A 161 -3.68 -26.42 4.93
C ASP A 161 -2.64 -25.28 4.97
N ALA A 162 -3.03 -24.10 5.50
CA ALA A 162 -2.14 -22.94 5.61
C ALA A 162 -1.00 -23.17 6.62
N ILE A 163 -1.29 -23.80 7.76
CA ILE A 163 -0.31 -24.19 8.77
C ILE A 163 0.67 -25.22 8.20
N ALA A 164 0.15 -26.27 7.56
CA ALA A 164 0.97 -27.30 6.91
C ALA A 164 1.88 -26.72 5.81
N TYR A 165 1.37 -25.77 5.02
CA TYR A 165 2.16 -25.11 3.98
C TYR A 165 3.22 -24.15 4.54
N SER A 166 2.91 -23.41 5.60
CA SER A 166 3.80 -22.40 6.17
C SER A 166 4.81 -22.96 7.17
N GLY A 167 4.60 -24.17 7.69
CA GLY A 167 5.51 -24.84 8.62
C GLY A 167 5.57 -24.21 10.02
N ILE A 168 4.65 -23.30 10.34
CA ILE A 168 4.58 -22.65 11.66
C ILE A 168 3.59 -23.38 12.57
N SER A 169 3.70 -23.20 13.89
CA SER A 169 2.74 -23.75 14.84
C SER A 169 1.37 -23.05 14.74
N LEU A 170 0.31 -23.71 15.22
CA LEU A 170 -1.02 -23.06 15.34
C LEU A 170 -0.96 -21.80 16.21
N ALA A 171 -0.21 -21.86 17.32
CA ALA A 171 -0.04 -20.73 18.23
C ALA A 171 0.59 -19.53 17.51
N ASP A 172 1.65 -19.76 16.72
CA ASP A 172 2.31 -18.70 15.96
C ASP A 172 1.46 -18.18 14.81
N PHE A 173 0.71 -19.06 14.15
CA PHE A 173 -0.27 -18.68 13.13
C PHE A 173 -1.32 -17.72 13.71
N ILE A 174 -1.90 -18.07 14.87
CA ILE A 174 -2.90 -17.22 15.57
C ILE A 174 -2.27 -15.89 15.99
N ARG A 175 -1.10 -15.92 16.65
CA ARG A 175 -0.39 -14.69 17.06
C ARG A 175 -0.15 -13.76 15.88
N LYS A 176 0.33 -14.30 14.76
CA LYS A 176 0.60 -13.54 13.55
C LYS A 176 -0.69 -12.96 12.94
N ALA A 177 -1.73 -13.78 12.81
CA ALA A 177 -3.03 -13.33 12.31
C ALA A 177 -3.64 -12.22 13.17
N CYS A 178 -3.61 -12.37 14.50
CA CYS A 178 -4.07 -11.35 15.44
C CYS A 178 -3.25 -10.06 15.33
N LYS A 179 -1.92 -10.16 15.27
CA LYS A 179 -1.03 -9.00 15.11
C LYS A 179 -1.27 -8.26 13.80
N ASP A 180 -1.37 -8.97 12.69
CA ASP A 180 -1.58 -8.38 11.37
C ASP A 180 -2.95 -7.70 11.27
N GLN A 181 -4.00 -8.34 11.80
CA GLN A 181 -5.33 -7.78 11.83
C GLN A 181 -5.41 -6.55 12.76
N ALA A 182 -4.84 -6.64 13.97
CA ALA A 182 -4.78 -5.51 14.90
C ALA A 182 -4.00 -4.32 14.31
N THR A 183 -2.83 -4.57 13.70
CA THR A 183 -2.04 -3.54 13.02
C THR A 183 -2.83 -2.88 11.89
N THR A 184 -3.54 -3.68 11.10
CA THR A 184 -4.41 -3.17 10.02
C THR A 184 -5.52 -2.28 10.56
N LEU A 185 -6.17 -2.67 11.66
CA LEU A 185 -7.22 -1.88 12.30
C LEU A 185 -6.65 -0.56 12.87
N LEU A 186 -5.51 -0.61 13.55
CA LEU A 186 -4.86 0.58 14.11
C LEU A 186 -4.36 1.53 13.02
N GLN A 187 -3.85 1.01 11.90
CA GLN A 187 -3.48 1.85 10.76
C GLN A 187 -4.71 2.51 10.13
N LYS A 188 -5.81 1.77 9.95
CA LYS A 188 -7.08 2.35 9.51
C LYS A 188 -7.56 3.45 10.45
N GLN A 189 -7.44 3.25 11.76
CA GLN A 189 -7.80 4.25 12.77
C GLN A 189 -6.92 5.50 12.69
N LYS A 190 -5.58 5.34 12.66
CA LYS A 190 -4.63 6.48 12.54
C LYS A 190 -4.84 7.32 11.28
N HIS A 191 -5.43 6.75 10.23
CA HIS A 191 -5.77 7.46 9.01
C HIS A 191 -7.21 7.99 8.97
N ASN A 192 -8.12 7.48 9.81
CA ASN A 192 -9.48 8.02 9.92
C ASN A 192 -9.48 9.43 10.52
N ASP A 193 -8.51 9.78 11.36
CA ASP A 193 -8.44 11.09 12.03
C ASP A 193 -7.88 12.22 11.16
N LYS A 194 -7.43 11.93 9.93
CA LYS A 194 -6.94 12.97 9.03
C LYS A 194 -8.07 13.51 8.17
N ASP A 195 -8.53 14.69 8.56
CA ASP A 195 -9.41 15.50 7.72
C ASP A 195 -8.72 15.82 6.39
N LEU A 196 -9.40 15.51 5.28
CA LEU A 196 -8.92 15.70 3.91
C LEU A 196 -9.50 16.96 3.27
N THR A 197 -10.35 17.73 3.95
CA THR A 197 -10.97 18.96 3.43
C THR A 197 -9.93 19.96 2.94
N ASN A 198 -8.80 20.09 3.65
CA ASN A 198 -7.70 21.00 3.31
C ASN A 198 -6.76 20.48 2.20
N VAL A 199 -6.87 19.21 1.81
CA VAL A 199 -6.05 18.63 0.73
C VAL A 199 -6.65 19.02 -0.61
N SER A 200 -5.83 19.42 -1.57
CA SER A 200 -6.34 19.79 -2.90
C SER A 200 -6.92 18.60 -3.65
N THR A 201 -7.88 18.85 -4.55
CA THR A 201 -8.50 17.78 -5.35
C THR A 201 -7.48 17.13 -6.28
N GLU A 202 -6.55 17.92 -6.81
CA GLU A 202 -5.48 17.40 -7.64
C GLU A 202 -4.59 16.41 -6.89
N GLU A 203 -4.19 16.73 -5.67
CA GLU A 203 -3.42 15.82 -4.82
C GLU A 203 -4.21 14.56 -4.47
N LEU A 204 -5.49 14.69 -4.11
CA LEU A 204 -6.34 13.54 -3.84
C LEU A 204 -6.47 12.63 -5.08
N LEU A 205 -6.53 13.17 -6.29
CA LEU A 205 -6.63 12.38 -7.52
C LEU A 205 -5.31 11.69 -7.89
N LYS A 206 -4.16 12.39 -7.77
CA LYS A 206 -2.88 11.95 -8.34
C LYS A 206 -1.92 11.32 -7.34
N ASP A 207 -1.88 11.78 -6.09
CA ASP A 207 -0.84 11.38 -5.14
C ASP A 207 -1.11 9.96 -4.58
N LYS A 208 -0.07 9.11 -4.67
CA LYS A 208 -0.07 7.75 -4.14
C LYS A 208 -0.32 7.72 -2.64
N LYS A 209 0.07 8.77 -1.91
CA LYS A 209 -0.14 8.92 -0.46
C LYS A 209 -1.62 8.76 -0.08
N TYR A 210 -2.51 9.33 -0.87
CA TYR A 210 -3.95 9.32 -0.57
C TYR A 210 -4.68 8.14 -1.19
N LYS A 211 -4.09 7.44 -2.17
CA LYS A 211 -4.75 6.35 -2.91
C LYS A 211 -5.32 5.25 -2.01
N THR A 212 -4.65 4.95 -0.90
CA THR A 212 -5.09 3.96 0.11
C THR A 212 -5.74 4.58 1.34
N HIS A 213 -5.89 5.91 1.38
CA HIS A 213 -6.51 6.60 2.51
C HIS A 213 -7.99 6.20 2.64
N PRO A 214 -8.47 5.85 3.84
CA PRO A 214 -9.85 5.41 4.04
C PRO A 214 -10.85 6.46 3.57
N SER A 215 -10.69 7.72 4.00
CA SER A 215 -11.61 8.84 3.74
C SER A 215 -11.43 9.54 2.38
N ARG A 216 -10.48 9.10 1.53
CA ARG A 216 -10.27 9.73 0.21
C ARG A 216 -11.51 9.63 -0.66
N ALA A 217 -12.17 8.47 -0.63
CA ALA A 217 -13.34 8.22 -1.46
C ALA A 217 -14.50 9.13 -1.02
N ASP A 218 -14.76 9.21 0.29
CA ASP A 218 -15.78 10.09 0.87
C ASP A 218 -15.59 11.54 0.42
N GLU A 219 -14.38 12.06 0.58
CA GLU A 219 -14.09 13.44 0.21
C GLU A 219 -14.22 13.67 -1.30
N LEU A 220 -13.64 12.82 -2.15
CA LEU A 220 -13.77 12.96 -3.60
C LEU A 220 -15.21 12.84 -4.09
N VAL A 221 -16.02 11.96 -3.48
CA VAL A 221 -17.46 11.83 -3.81
C VAL A 221 -18.20 13.11 -3.44
N ARG A 222 -17.94 13.67 -2.26
CA ARG A 222 -18.52 14.95 -1.82
C ARG A 222 -18.18 16.08 -2.80
N ARG A 223 -16.91 16.18 -3.22
CA ARG A 223 -16.45 17.14 -4.23
C ARG A 223 -17.12 16.94 -5.58
N ALA A 224 -17.27 15.69 -6.02
CA ALA A 224 -17.91 15.38 -7.29
C ALA A 224 -19.39 15.75 -7.31
N ILE A 225 -20.11 15.48 -6.21
CA ILE A 225 -21.51 15.90 -6.06
C ILE A 225 -21.59 17.44 -6.14
N TYR A 226 -20.75 18.16 -5.41
CA TYR A 226 -20.72 19.62 -5.47
C TYR A 226 -20.44 20.13 -6.89
N ALA A 227 -19.39 19.63 -7.55
CA ALA A 227 -19.01 20.05 -8.89
C ALA A 227 -20.14 19.82 -9.90
N LEU A 228 -20.82 18.66 -9.83
CA LEU A 228 -21.98 18.36 -10.66
C LEU A 228 -23.15 19.29 -10.39
N LYS A 229 -23.42 19.62 -9.12
CA LYS A 229 -24.48 20.57 -8.75
C LYS A 229 -24.17 21.96 -9.29
N ASN A 230 -22.96 22.45 -9.04
CA ASN A 230 -22.50 23.76 -9.50
C ASN A 230 -22.54 23.86 -11.03
N HIS A 231 -22.05 22.83 -11.76
CA HIS A 231 -22.15 22.77 -13.21
C HIS A 231 -23.60 22.85 -13.71
N ASN A 232 -24.48 22.00 -13.17
CA ASN A 232 -25.87 21.95 -13.58
C ASN A 232 -26.65 23.24 -13.30
N ASP A 233 -26.29 23.93 -12.21
CA ASP A 233 -26.88 25.20 -11.80
C ASP A 233 -26.48 26.34 -12.75
N ASN A 234 -25.26 26.30 -13.31
CA ASN A 234 -24.77 27.26 -14.29
C ASN A 234 -25.17 26.93 -15.75
N CYS A 235 -25.72 25.75 -16.00
CA CYS A 235 -26.20 25.36 -17.33
C CYS A 235 -27.64 25.84 -17.55
N THR A 236 -27.91 26.41 -18.73
CA THR A 236 -29.26 26.83 -19.11
C THR A 236 -30.08 25.64 -19.61
N GLU A 237 -29.52 24.87 -20.55
CA GLU A 237 -30.23 23.79 -21.22
C GLU A 237 -30.14 22.47 -20.48
N LYS A 238 -31.21 21.66 -20.53
CA LYS A 238 -31.22 20.32 -19.91
C LYS A 238 -30.16 19.41 -20.54
N SER A 239 -29.92 19.53 -21.84
CA SER A 239 -28.92 18.75 -22.58
C SER A 239 -27.48 19.00 -22.13
N GLN A 240 -27.20 20.09 -21.42
CA GLN A 240 -25.88 20.43 -20.87
C GLN A 240 -25.67 19.86 -19.45
N LYS A 241 -26.75 19.47 -18.77
CA LYS A 241 -26.74 19.04 -17.37
C LYS A 241 -26.49 17.54 -17.23
N TRP A 242 -25.85 17.14 -16.14
CA TRP A 242 -25.52 15.74 -15.85
C TRP A 242 -26.34 15.20 -14.69
N HIS A 243 -27.02 14.09 -14.89
CA HIS A 243 -27.67 13.35 -13.81
C HIS A 243 -26.61 12.83 -12.83
N ILE A 244 -26.74 13.20 -11.55
CA ILE A 244 -25.83 12.74 -10.50
C ILE A 244 -26.13 11.28 -10.19
N ASN A 245 -25.24 10.37 -10.55
CA ASN A 245 -25.34 8.94 -10.22
C ASN A 245 -23.96 8.33 -9.96
N GLN A 246 -23.97 7.07 -9.52
CA GLN A 246 -22.78 6.29 -9.21
C GLN A 246 -21.77 6.26 -10.37
N THR A 247 -22.23 6.09 -11.61
CA THR A 247 -21.35 6.00 -12.78
C THR A 247 -20.66 7.33 -13.07
N ALA A 248 -21.42 8.44 -13.04
CA ALA A 248 -20.87 9.79 -13.20
C ALA A 248 -19.77 10.07 -12.16
N ILE A 249 -20.06 9.77 -10.89
CA ILE A 249 -19.12 9.98 -9.78
C ILE A 249 -17.91 9.06 -9.89
N GLN A 250 -18.08 7.82 -10.36
CA GLN A 250 -16.97 6.90 -10.58
C GLN A 250 -15.99 7.46 -11.61
N VAL A 251 -16.49 8.01 -12.72
CA VAL A 251 -15.64 8.60 -13.78
C VAL A 251 -14.85 9.77 -13.22
N LEU A 252 -15.49 10.69 -12.48
CA LEU A 252 -14.83 11.87 -11.93
C LEU A 252 -13.81 11.57 -10.82
N THR A 253 -14.05 10.54 -10.01
CA THR A 253 -13.23 10.28 -8.80
C THR A 253 -12.24 9.13 -8.95
N GLY A 254 -12.47 8.23 -9.92
CA GLY A 254 -11.76 6.95 -10.05
C GLY A 254 -11.95 6.00 -8.86
N SER A 255 -12.92 6.26 -7.98
CA SER A 255 -13.15 5.47 -6.77
C SER A 255 -13.88 4.16 -7.08
N LYS A 256 -13.74 3.16 -6.21
CA LYS A 256 -14.42 1.86 -6.37
C LYS A 256 -15.94 2.03 -6.22
N VAL A 257 -16.69 1.42 -7.14
CA VAL A 257 -18.16 1.43 -7.18
C VAL A 257 -18.80 1.11 -5.83
N GLU A 258 -18.37 0.04 -5.16
CA GLU A 258 -18.95 -0.39 -3.88
C GLU A 258 -18.81 0.68 -2.79
N LYS A 259 -17.68 1.40 -2.76
CA LYS A 259 -17.47 2.49 -1.82
C LYS A 259 -18.36 3.68 -2.17
N ILE A 260 -18.40 4.06 -3.45
CA ILE A 260 -19.23 5.17 -3.92
C ILE A 260 -20.70 4.92 -3.54
N LYS A 261 -21.22 3.72 -3.79
CA LYS A 261 -22.61 3.37 -3.46
C LYS A 261 -22.93 3.63 -1.99
N LYS A 262 -22.09 3.14 -1.07
CA LYS A 262 -22.25 3.35 0.37
C LYS A 262 -22.22 4.83 0.76
N ILE A 263 -21.34 5.61 0.14
CA ILE A 263 -21.23 7.05 0.42
C ILE A 263 -22.47 7.78 -0.09
N LEU A 264 -22.98 7.42 -1.27
CA LEU A 264 -24.14 8.07 -1.88
C LEU A 264 -25.43 7.88 -1.07
N GLU A 265 -25.56 6.80 -0.30
CA GLU A 265 -26.68 6.61 0.62
C GLU A 265 -26.84 7.81 1.58
N ASN A 266 -25.72 8.43 2.01
CA ASN A 266 -25.75 9.61 2.88
C ASN A 266 -26.19 10.90 2.16
N TYR A 267 -26.12 10.95 0.83
CA TYR A 267 -26.47 12.11 0.02
C TYR A 267 -27.75 11.90 -0.79
N GLN A 268 -28.42 10.75 -0.62
CA GLN A 268 -29.51 10.30 -1.50
C GLN A 268 -30.63 11.34 -1.59
N THR A 269 -31.10 11.87 -0.46
CA THR A 269 -32.15 12.91 -0.43
C THR A 269 -31.75 14.17 -1.19
N GLN A 270 -30.50 14.62 -1.04
CA GLN A 270 -30.00 15.80 -1.74
C GLN A 270 -29.87 15.56 -3.25
N ILE A 271 -29.39 14.38 -3.63
CA ILE A 271 -29.23 13.96 -5.02
C ILE A 271 -30.59 13.82 -5.69
N ASP A 272 -31.57 13.20 -5.02
CA ASP A 272 -32.92 13.03 -5.54
C ASP A 272 -33.64 14.36 -5.72
N TYR A 273 -33.50 15.30 -4.78
CA TYR A 273 -34.00 16.65 -4.95
C TYR A 273 -33.36 17.35 -6.16
N HIS A 274 -32.03 17.27 -6.29
CA HIS A 274 -31.29 17.90 -7.38
C HIS A 274 -31.69 17.33 -8.75
N ASN A 275 -31.68 15.99 -8.87
CA ASN A 275 -31.99 15.31 -10.12
C ASN A 275 -33.48 15.43 -10.44
N ASN A 276 -34.38 15.06 -9.53
CA ASN A 276 -35.81 14.89 -9.86
C ASN A 276 -36.59 16.20 -9.74
N THR A 277 -36.35 16.99 -8.70
CA THR A 277 -37.14 18.20 -8.41
C THR A 277 -36.57 19.43 -9.10
N LYS A 278 -35.26 19.69 -8.96
CA LYS A 278 -34.63 20.93 -9.45
C LYS A 278 -34.40 20.92 -10.96
N HIS A 279 -33.88 19.83 -11.52
CA HIS A 279 -33.49 19.76 -12.92
C HIS A 279 -34.23 18.71 -13.76
N GLN A 280 -35.06 17.87 -13.14
CA GLN A 280 -35.85 16.82 -13.79
C GLN A 280 -35.00 15.91 -14.71
N LEU A 281 -33.79 15.59 -14.26
CA LEU A 281 -32.82 14.74 -14.93
C LEU A 281 -33.13 13.26 -14.68
N LYS A 282 -32.88 12.44 -15.70
CA LYS A 282 -32.95 10.98 -15.65
C LYS A 282 -31.58 10.39 -16.00
N PRO A 283 -31.28 9.15 -15.59
CA PRO A 283 -30.00 8.52 -15.93
C PRO A 283 -29.69 8.46 -17.44
N ILE A 284 -30.72 8.40 -18.29
CA ILE A 284 -30.55 8.41 -19.75
C ILE A 284 -30.00 9.74 -20.29
N ASP A 285 -30.21 10.85 -19.56
CA ASP A 285 -29.72 12.18 -19.95
C ASP A 285 -28.18 12.26 -19.93
N ASN A 286 -27.50 11.30 -19.28
CA ASN A 286 -26.04 11.17 -19.33
C ASN A 286 -25.51 10.51 -20.62
N ARG A 287 -26.38 10.03 -21.51
CA ARG A 287 -25.97 9.47 -22.80
C ARG A 287 -25.73 10.62 -23.79
N LYS A 288 -24.51 11.16 -23.75
CA LYS A 288 -24.08 12.28 -24.59
C LYS A 288 -22.86 11.89 -25.40
N GLU A 289 -22.57 12.67 -26.44
CA GLU A 289 -21.36 12.50 -27.26
C GLU A 289 -20.10 12.89 -26.48
N ILE A 290 -20.21 13.92 -25.65
CA ILE A 290 -19.13 14.41 -24.78
C ILE A 290 -19.06 13.52 -23.53
N LYS A 291 -17.85 13.20 -23.08
CA LYS A 291 -17.66 12.46 -21.83
C LYS A 291 -17.70 13.41 -20.63
N ILE A 292 -18.13 12.90 -19.49
CA ILE A 292 -18.30 13.70 -18.29
C ILE A 292 -16.97 14.25 -17.74
N ASP A 293 -15.87 13.53 -17.90
CA ASP A 293 -14.52 13.96 -17.49
C ASP A 293 -13.89 14.98 -18.45
N ASP A 294 -14.43 15.13 -19.67
CA ASP A 294 -14.05 16.20 -20.59
C ASP A 294 -14.84 17.50 -20.29
N ASP A 295 -16.07 17.38 -19.79
CA ASP A 295 -16.98 18.52 -19.53
C ASP A 295 -16.86 19.05 -18.07
N ILE A 296 -16.56 18.18 -17.11
CA ILE A 296 -16.48 18.52 -15.69
C ILE A 296 -15.07 18.28 -15.18
N ASP A 297 -14.29 19.36 -15.04
CA ASP A 297 -13.02 19.31 -14.34
C ASP A 297 -13.22 19.50 -12.83
N LEU A 298 -13.15 18.37 -12.11
CA LEU A 298 -13.29 18.33 -10.65
C LEU A 298 -12.28 19.24 -9.94
N LYS A 299 -11.06 19.42 -10.50
CA LYS A 299 -10.01 20.23 -9.89
C LYS A 299 -10.31 21.72 -9.99
N ILE A 300 -11.03 22.13 -11.02
CA ILE A 300 -11.41 23.52 -11.25
C ILE A 300 -12.70 23.84 -10.46
N LEU A 301 -13.69 22.96 -10.52
CA LEU A 301 -15.00 23.20 -9.93
C LEU A 301 -15.07 22.92 -8.42
N ALA A 302 -14.14 22.11 -7.89
CA ALA A 302 -14.02 21.85 -6.47
C ALA A 302 -12.53 21.70 -6.10
N PRO A 303 -11.72 22.78 -6.13
CA PRO A 303 -10.27 22.70 -5.94
C PRO A 303 -9.87 22.25 -4.54
N ILE A 304 -10.65 22.64 -3.53
CA ILE A 304 -10.46 22.31 -2.11
C ILE A 304 -11.80 21.93 -1.47
N GLY A 305 -11.76 21.22 -0.35
CA GLY A 305 -12.96 20.73 0.33
C GLY A 305 -13.60 21.73 1.29
N VAL A 306 -12.83 22.69 1.79
CA VAL A 306 -13.26 23.62 2.85
C VAL A 306 -14.41 24.51 2.40
N ASP A 307 -14.45 24.88 1.13
CA ASP A 307 -15.42 25.86 0.59
C ASP A 307 -16.73 25.22 0.10
N LEU A 308 -16.90 23.92 0.32
CA LEU A 308 -18.05 23.16 -0.17
C LEU A 308 -19.09 23.07 0.96
N ILE A 309 -19.81 24.18 1.17
CA ILE A 309 -20.97 24.29 2.06
C ILE A 309 -22.25 24.09 1.25
#